data_AF-A0A847LM69-F1
#
_entry.id   AF-A0A847LM69-F1
#
_cell.length_a   1.000
_cell.length_b   1.000
_cell.length_c   1.000
_cell.angle_alpha   90.00
_cell.angle_beta   90.00
_cell.angle_gamma   90.00
#
_symmetry.space_group_name_H-M   'P 1'
#
loop_
_entity.id
_entity.type
_entity.pdbx_description
1 polymer ?
#
loop_
_entity_poly.entity_id
_entity_poly.type
_entity_poly.pdbx_seq_one_letter_code
_entity_poly.pdbx_strand_id
1 'polypeptide(L)'
;MLNKKKSLVLVAASVLLLAGCSGGPAKALPTDIDNPIVDTGEVEIYNNELKVVVDRIREQGTYNGDVHNKLMEAIADAKYASSLNDPSFKALIDLRVNEKLLAEAKNSSYAKDGKFSEEKFAISLVKEMYKVNGTYDISTITEWYEDVIFTPDITKYNVGEKALHLDYYREYIDEVLVPEVLQQLLIEDYVIENEPRSLYLSKAREVNYIKIKTNDNHPEAAKYLIDTFITTNITGASATKESANLEILGNAWRGVSDQFIANEAELLAAANVTGDDFDHTILGDLNARYNLISDNINLTDSAAESEFTGNGAHLKELGLEKEINRTKKIDYTVDGWYIRDGGLTDLPNSIRTRLFDRNTEKGVDHVLDDKGVAIDGGYLDANKEERNSYIRNINGIYYLMPESYDEANDRNILHFDRATSTYYIVQINEAVSRNKFDENSDQYYGDEKLADVSREIASIIAKKDTIKTRAIEHYLESVEIDFHDEQIYEYYQKQYPDIFG
;
A
#
# COMPACT_ATOMS: atom_id res chain seq x y z
N MET A 1 -52.04 -15.21 31.73
CA MET A 1 -52.61 -14.29 30.71
C MET A 1 -52.36 -12.86 31.16
N LEU A 2 -51.92 -12.02 30.22
CA LEU A 2 -51.43 -10.64 30.38
C LEU A 2 -50.13 -10.47 31.17
N ASN A 3 -49.07 -9.99 30.50
CA ASN A 3 -47.94 -9.38 31.16
C ASN A 3 -47.37 -8.18 30.37
N LYS A 4 -47.59 -7.01 30.96
CA LYS A 4 -46.66 -5.89 31.20
C LYS A 4 -45.89 -5.26 30.03
N LYS A 5 -46.34 -4.05 29.72
CA LYS A 5 -45.65 -2.86 29.16
C LYS A 5 -44.19 -2.68 29.62
N LYS A 6 -43.32 -2.33 28.66
CA LYS A 6 -42.22 -1.34 28.72
C LYS A 6 -42.06 -0.80 27.28
N SER A 7 -42.59 0.37 26.93
CA SER A 7 -41.97 1.71 27.02
C SER A 7 -40.57 1.77 26.40
N LEU A 8 -40.49 1.95 25.08
CA LEU A 8 -39.27 2.42 24.42
C LEU A 8 -39.22 3.95 24.57
N VAL A 9 -38.14 4.42 25.18
CA VAL A 9 -37.88 5.81 25.54
C VAL A 9 -37.52 6.60 24.28
N LEU A 10 -38.18 7.74 24.10
CA LEU A 10 -37.80 8.83 23.20
C LEU A 10 -36.29 9.14 23.36
N VAL A 11 -35.51 9.02 22.29
CA VAL A 11 -34.30 9.82 22.13
C VAL A 11 -34.73 11.07 21.36
N ALA A 12 -34.67 12.19 22.05
CA ALA A 12 -35.01 13.51 21.55
C ALA A 12 -34.13 13.84 20.33
N ALA A 13 -34.78 14.14 19.22
CA ALA A 13 -34.18 14.86 18.11
C ALA A 13 -33.74 16.24 18.63
N SER A 14 -32.47 16.33 19.04
CA SER A 14 -31.78 17.59 19.26
C SER A 14 -31.42 18.16 17.89
N VAL A 15 -32.45 18.56 17.12
CA VAL A 15 -32.24 19.44 15.97
C VAL A 15 -31.69 20.74 16.55
N LEU A 16 -30.41 20.99 16.30
CA LEU A 16 -29.78 22.28 16.50
C LEU A 16 -30.68 23.35 15.87
N LEU A 17 -31.36 24.09 16.74
CA LEU A 17 -31.97 25.37 16.44
C LEU A 17 -30.85 26.32 16.00
N LEU A 18 -30.55 26.35 14.72
CA LEU A 18 -29.95 27.50 14.06
C LEU A 18 -31.00 28.62 13.98
N ALA A 19 -31.27 29.25 15.12
CA ALA A 19 -31.93 30.54 15.16
C ALA A 19 -30.86 31.62 14.92
N GLY A 20 -30.83 32.19 13.71
CA GLY A 20 -29.97 33.34 13.47
C GLY A 20 -29.73 33.82 12.03
N CYS A 21 -30.75 33.89 11.16
CA CYS A 21 -30.97 35.05 10.26
C CYS A 21 -32.29 34.92 9.47
N SER A 22 -33.28 35.70 9.92
CA SER A 22 -34.42 36.30 9.18
C SER A 22 -35.17 35.49 8.11
N GLY A 23 -36.39 35.06 8.48
CA GLY A 23 -37.57 35.23 7.62
C GLY A 23 -38.06 34.01 6.85
N GLY A 24 -38.86 33.16 7.51
CA GLY A 24 -39.70 32.13 6.88
C GLY A 24 -39.57 30.78 7.58
N PRO A 25 -40.63 29.95 7.66
CA PRO A 25 -40.46 28.56 8.10
C PRO A 25 -39.48 27.91 7.12
N ALA A 26 -38.37 27.39 7.63
CA ALA A 26 -37.43 26.58 6.88
C ALA A 26 -38.17 25.34 6.35
N LYS A 27 -38.76 25.46 5.16
CA LYS A 27 -39.19 24.34 4.34
C LYS A 27 -38.02 24.00 3.43
N ALA A 28 -37.20 23.07 3.90
CA ALA A 28 -36.28 22.33 3.05
C ALA A 28 -36.26 20.88 3.53
N LEU A 29 -37.45 20.28 3.61
CA LEU A 29 -37.55 18.84 3.47
C LEU A 29 -37.86 18.60 1.98
N PRO A 30 -37.10 17.74 1.27
CA PRO A 30 -37.44 17.31 -0.08
C PRO A 30 -38.90 16.83 -0.10
N THR A 31 -39.66 17.17 -1.14
CA THR A 31 -41.09 16.84 -1.28
C THR A 31 -41.39 15.34 -1.43
N ASP A 32 -40.33 14.55 -1.53
CA ASP A 32 -40.21 13.16 -1.95
C ASP A 32 -39.45 12.33 -0.89
N ILE A 33 -39.44 12.77 0.37
CA ILE A 33 -38.68 12.12 1.45
C ILE A 33 -39.05 10.64 1.70
N ASP A 34 -40.28 10.26 1.34
CA ASP A 34 -40.83 8.91 1.54
C ASP A 34 -40.78 8.04 0.27
N ASN A 35 -40.27 8.55 -0.85
CA ASN A 35 -40.11 7.80 -2.10
C ASN A 35 -38.63 7.41 -2.30
N PRO A 36 -38.34 6.22 -2.85
CA PRO A 36 -36.98 5.89 -3.28
C PRO A 36 -36.54 6.81 -4.42
N ILE A 37 -35.28 7.24 -4.39
CA ILE A 37 -34.63 8.04 -5.44
C ILE A 37 -34.21 7.11 -6.60
N VAL A 38 -33.76 5.90 -6.25
CA VAL A 38 -33.38 4.82 -7.16
C VAL A 38 -33.97 3.51 -6.63
N ASP A 39 -34.58 2.73 -7.51
CA ASP A 39 -35.16 1.41 -7.22
C ASP A 39 -34.67 0.39 -8.26
N THR A 40 -34.16 -0.75 -7.77
CA THR A 40 -33.73 -1.90 -8.60
C THR A 40 -34.61 -3.14 -8.41
N GLY A 41 -35.70 -3.04 -7.66
CA GLY A 41 -36.59 -4.15 -7.28
C GLY A 41 -36.09 -5.01 -6.11
N GLU A 42 -34.78 -4.98 -5.83
CA GLU A 42 -34.17 -5.61 -4.64
C GLU A 42 -33.64 -4.58 -3.62
N VAL A 43 -33.34 -3.36 -4.07
CA VAL A 43 -32.80 -2.27 -3.25
C VAL A 43 -33.48 -0.95 -3.58
N GLU A 44 -33.90 -0.24 -2.53
CA GLU A 44 -34.53 1.09 -2.58
C GLU A 44 -33.61 2.10 -1.85
N ILE A 45 -33.13 3.15 -2.53
CA ILE A 45 -32.26 4.19 -1.94
C ILE A 45 -33.08 5.45 -1.61
N TYR A 46 -32.98 5.99 -0.40
CA TYR A 46 -33.85 7.09 0.06
C TYR A 46 -33.12 8.41 0.34
N ASN A 47 -33.88 9.51 0.24
CA ASN A 47 -33.45 10.88 0.55
C ASN A 47 -33.03 11.13 2.02
N ASN A 48 -33.50 10.29 2.94
CA ASN A 48 -33.36 10.49 4.40
C ASN A 48 -32.29 9.61 5.05
N GLU A 49 -31.54 8.84 4.28
CA GLU A 49 -30.42 8.08 4.81
C GLU A 49 -29.42 9.04 5.47
N LEU A 50 -29.15 8.84 6.77
CA LEU A 50 -28.52 9.83 7.65
C LEU A 50 -27.20 10.38 7.08
N LYS A 51 -26.41 9.54 6.41
CA LYS A 51 -25.17 9.91 5.71
C LYS A 51 -25.42 10.92 4.58
N VAL A 52 -26.38 10.65 3.69
CA VAL A 52 -26.79 11.56 2.59
C VAL A 52 -27.31 12.89 3.13
N VAL A 53 -28.02 12.88 4.26
CA VAL A 53 -28.50 14.11 4.89
C VAL A 53 -27.34 14.91 5.48
N VAL A 54 -26.37 14.27 6.13
CA VAL A 54 -25.18 14.91 6.69
C VAL A 54 -24.27 15.46 5.58
N ASP A 55 -24.06 14.71 4.51
CA ASP A 55 -23.21 15.12 3.38
C ASP A 55 -23.85 16.26 2.59
N ARG A 56 -25.17 16.22 2.38
CA ARG A 56 -25.94 17.33 1.79
C ARG A 56 -25.86 18.61 2.65
N ILE A 57 -25.72 18.48 3.98
CA ILE A 57 -25.51 19.63 4.89
C ILE A 57 -24.05 20.12 4.83
N ARG A 58 -23.08 19.22 4.67
CA ARG A 58 -21.65 19.54 4.67
C ARG A 58 -21.18 20.12 3.32
N GLU A 59 -21.59 19.54 2.20
CA GLU A 59 -21.13 19.91 0.86
C GLU A 59 -22.24 19.78 -0.19
N GLN A 60 -22.73 20.91 -0.72
CA GLN A 60 -23.82 20.95 -1.71
C GLN A 60 -23.47 20.35 -3.10
N GLY A 61 -22.30 19.71 -3.25
CA GLY A 61 -21.74 19.29 -4.55
C GLY A 61 -21.54 17.78 -4.75
N THR A 62 -21.72 16.93 -3.73
CA THR A 62 -21.41 15.49 -3.80
C THR A 62 -22.62 14.59 -4.03
N TYR A 63 -23.84 15.12 -3.87
CA TYR A 63 -25.10 14.35 -3.83
C TYR A 63 -25.24 13.30 -4.94
N ASN A 64 -24.98 13.66 -6.20
CA ASN A 64 -25.11 12.71 -7.32
C ASN A 64 -24.04 11.60 -7.28
N GLY A 65 -22.83 11.93 -6.82
CA GLY A 65 -21.75 10.96 -6.60
C GLY A 65 -22.07 10.02 -5.44
N ASP A 66 -22.71 10.52 -4.38
CA ASP A 66 -23.10 9.71 -3.23
C ASP A 66 -24.20 8.70 -3.60
N VAL A 67 -25.19 9.11 -4.40
CA VAL A 67 -26.21 8.21 -4.95
C VAL A 67 -25.57 7.17 -5.88
N HIS A 68 -24.56 7.55 -6.66
CA HIS A 68 -23.80 6.61 -7.48
C HIS A 68 -23.06 5.56 -6.65
N ASN A 69 -22.35 6.00 -5.61
CA ASN A 69 -21.62 5.10 -4.72
C ASN A 69 -22.57 4.10 -4.04
N LYS A 70 -23.76 4.53 -3.63
CA LYS A 70 -24.77 3.64 -3.03
C LYS A 70 -25.34 2.63 -4.00
N LEU A 71 -25.58 3.01 -5.25
CA LEU A 71 -26.01 2.05 -6.27
C LEU A 71 -24.92 0.99 -6.49
N MET A 72 -23.65 1.41 -6.60
CA MET A 72 -22.53 0.47 -6.76
C MET A 72 -22.34 -0.43 -5.54
N GLU A 73 -22.55 0.08 -4.32
CA GLU A 73 -22.58 -0.70 -3.08
C GLU A 73 -23.69 -1.76 -3.12
N ALA A 74 -24.91 -1.38 -3.47
CA ALA A 74 -26.04 -2.29 -3.60
C ALA A 74 -25.78 -3.43 -4.62
N ILE A 75 -25.19 -3.09 -5.76
CA ILE A 75 -24.78 -4.08 -6.77
C ILE A 75 -23.72 -5.02 -6.19
N ALA A 76 -22.74 -4.50 -5.46
CA ALA A 76 -21.69 -5.29 -4.85
C ALA A 76 -22.24 -6.25 -3.80
N ASP A 77 -23.11 -5.76 -2.92
CA ASP A 77 -23.79 -6.57 -1.90
C ASP A 77 -24.60 -7.70 -2.53
N ALA A 78 -25.35 -7.41 -3.59
CA ALA A 78 -26.10 -8.43 -4.34
C ALA A 78 -25.16 -9.49 -4.96
N LYS A 79 -24.06 -9.09 -5.60
CA LYS A 79 -23.08 -10.02 -6.20
C LYS A 79 -22.40 -10.89 -5.13
N TYR A 80 -22.05 -10.31 -3.99
CA TYR A 80 -21.23 -10.98 -2.97
C TYR A 80 -22.03 -11.59 -1.81
N ALA A 81 -23.35 -11.45 -1.76
CA ALA A 81 -24.20 -11.94 -0.68
C ALA A 81 -23.92 -13.41 -0.28
N SER A 82 -23.69 -14.29 -1.26
CA SER A 82 -23.35 -15.70 -1.00
C SER A 82 -21.90 -15.91 -0.53
N SER A 83 -20.99 -15.04 -0.97
CA SER A 83 -19.55 -15.16 -0.75
C SER A 83 -19.10 -14.55 0.58
N LEU A 84 -19.90 -13.69 1.22
CA LEU A 84 -19.59 -13.10 2.52
C LEU A 84 -19.43 -14.13 3.66
N ASN A 85 -19.94 -15.35 3.47
CA ASN A 85 -19.76 -16.46 4.42
C ASN A 85 -18.53 -17.32 4.12
N ASP A 86 -17.84 -17.10 2.99
CA ASP A 86 -16.60 -17.78 2.64
C ASP A 86 -15.42 -17.20 3.45
N PRO A 87 -14.73 -17.99 4.29
CA PRO A 87 -13.57 -17.53 5.05
C PRO A 87 -12.46 -16.91 4.20
N SER A 88 -12.22 -17.43 2.99
CA SER A 88 -11.16 -16.93 2.10
C SER A 88 -11.52 -15.55 1.54
N PHE A 89 -12.79 -15.36 1.16
CA PHE A 89 -13.28 -14.08 0.68
C PHE A 89 -13.29 -13.02 1.81
N LYS A 90 -13.69 -13.42 3.02
CA LYS A 90 -13.61 -12.53 4.19
C LYS A 90 -12.17 -12.12 4.50
N ALA A 91 -11.22 -13.06 4.45
CA ALA A 91 -9.81 -12.75 4.66
C ALA A 91 -9.25 -11.77 3.61
N LEU A 92 -9.72 -11.87 2.35
CA LEU A 92 -9.39 -10.91 1.31
C LEU A 92 -9.93 -9.50 1.63
N ILE A 93 -11.19 -9.40 2.07
CA ILE A 93 -11.79 -8.11 2.49
C ILE A 93 -10.99 -7.52 3.65
N ASP A 94 -10.75 -8.30 4.71
CA ASP A 94 -10.01 -7.87 5.90
C ASP A 94 -8.61 -7.36 5.52
N LEU A 95 -7.92 -8.06 4.61
CA LEU A 95 -6.61 -7.64 4.11
C LEU A 95 -6.65 -6.29 3.37
N ARG A 96 -7.67 -6.06 2.53
CA ARG A 96 -7.86 -4.80 1.79
C ARG A 96 -8.28 -3.65 2.69
N VAL A 97 -9.10 -3.92 3.71
CA VAL A 97 -9.45 -2.96 4.76
C VAL A 97 -8.20 -2.55 5.53
N ASN A 98 -7.35 -3.50 5.93
CA ASN A 98 -6.10 -3.20 6.62
C ASN A 98 -5.14 -2.38 5.76
N GLU A 99 -5.07 -2.65 4.45
CA GLU A 99 -4.29 -1.86 3.50
C GLU A 99 -4.77 -0.39 3.45
N LYS A 100 -6.09 -0.17 3.40
CA LYS A 100 -6.70 1.17 3.45
C LYS A 100 -6.45 1.89 4.77
N LEU A 101 -6.70 1.22 5.91
CA LEU A 101 -6.45 1.79 7.24
C LEU A 101 -4.98 2.15 7.45
N LEU A 102 -4.06 1.27 7.02
CA LEU A 102 -2.63 1.57 7.08
C LEU A 102 -2.27 2.80 6.27
N ALA A 103 -2.80 2.92 5.04
CA ALA A 103 -2.57 4.07 4.18
C ALA A 103 -3.17 5.35 4.79
N GLU A 104 -4.37 5.29 5.35
CA GLU A 104 -5.01 6.42 6.02
C GLU A 104 -4.20 6.87 7.24
N ALA A 105 -3.81 5.94 8.10
CA ALA A 105 -3.03 6.24 9.29
C ALA A 105 -1.64 6.82 8.94
N LYS A 106 -0.93 6.24 7.96
CA LYS A 106 0.38 6.73 7.48
C LYS A 106 0.30 8.15 6.91
N ASN A 107 -0.77 8.47 6.18
CA ASN A 107 -0.93 9.77 5.50
C ASN A 107 -1.68 10.81 6.34
N SER A 108 -2.21 10.42 7.50
CA SER A 108 -2.99 11.32 8.34
C SER A 108 -2.16 12.46 8.92
N SER A 109 -2.80 13.62 9.11
CA SER A 109 -2.21 14.74 9.87
C SER A 109 -2.03 14.44 11.37
N TYR A 110 -2.44 13.26 11.83
CA TYR A 110 -2.38 12.85 13.23
C TYR A 110 -1.00 12.33 13.63
N ALA A 111 -0.08 12.18 12.66
CA ALA A 111 1.33 12.00 12.89
C ALA A 111 2.00 13.34 13.27
N LYS A 112 2.23 13.59 14.55
CA LYS A 112 3.03 14.74 15.02
C LYS A 112 4.45 14.27 15.29
N ASP A 113 5.45 15.01 14.81
CA ASP A 113 6.86 14.72 15.12
C ASP A 113 7.31 13.29 14.71
N GLY A 114 6.67 12.76 13.66
CA GLY A 114 6.90 11.41 13.16
C GLY A 114 6.13 10.32 13.91
N LYS A 115 5.35 10.67 14.92
CA LYS A 115 4.64 9.76 15.81
C LYS A 115 3.12 9.86 15.61
N PHE A 116 2.51 8.75 15.23
CA PHE A 116 1.07 8.61 15.10
C PHE A 116 0.42 8.42 16.47
N SER A 117 -0.75 9.03 16.62
CA SER A 117 -1.58 8.91 17.82
C SER A 117 -2.94 8.38 17.38
N GLU A 118 -3.23 7.15 17.82
CA GLU A 118 -4.49 6.49 17.53
C GLU A 118 -5.68 7.28 18.09
N GLU A 119 -5.57 7.83 19.31
CA GLU A 119 -6.61 8.65 19.92
C GLU A 119 -7.02 9.84 19.02
N LYS A 120 -6.06 10.50 18.37
CA LYS A 120 -6.37 11.63 17.47
C LYS A 120 -7.06 11.18 16.19
N PHE A 121 -6.72 9.99 15.69
CA PHE A 121 -7.42 9.36 14.59
C PHE A 121 -8.86 8.98 14.99
N ALA A 122 -9.05 8.40 16.16
CA ALA A 122 -10.38 8.14 16.70
C ALA A 122 -11.22 9.43 16.86
N ILE A 123 -10.61 10.52 17.34
CA ILE A 123 -11.26 11.84 17.44
C ILE A 123 -11.76 12.31 16.06
N SER A 124 -11.00 12.10 14.99
CA SER A 124 -11.45 12.53 13.66
C SER A 124 -12.64 11.73 13.16
N LEU A 125 -12.64 10.42 13.37
CA LEU A 125 -13.77 9.57 13.00
C LEU A 125 -15.05 9.94 13.78
N VAL A 126 -14.92 10.25 15.07
CA VAL A 126 -16.06 10.75 15.87
C VAL A 126 -16.57 12.10 15.36
N LYS A 127 -15.70 13.00 14.90
CA LYS A 127 -16.11 14.27 14.25
C LYS A 127 -16.81 14.04 12.91
N GLU A 128 -16.59 12.88 12.29
CA GLU A 128 -17.30 12.41 11.11
C GLU A 128 -18.54 11.58 11.44
N MET A 129 -18.91 11.50 12.72
CA MET A 129 -20.10 10.83 13.24
C MET A 129 -20.04 9.31 13.21
N TYR A 130 -18.84 8.73 13.14
CA TYR A 130 -18.62 7.29 13.34
C TYR A 130 -18.34 7.00 14.81
N LYS A 131 -19.00 5.97 15.37
CA LYS A 131 -18.67 5.51 16.72
C LYS A 131 -17.32 4.80 16.73
N VAL A 132 -16.56 5.06 17.78
CA VAL A 132 -15.31 4.35 18.09
C VAL A 132 -15.54 3.50 19.33
N ASN A 133 -15.25 2.20 19.22
CA ASN A 133 -15.55 1.19 20.23
C ASN A 133 -17.02 1.24 20.71
N GLY A 134 -17.95 1.46 19.76
CA GLY A 134 -19.38 1.55 20.02
C GLY A 134 -19.85 2.83 20.72
N THR A 135 -19.00 3.85 20.89
CA THR A 135 -19.36 5.12 21.55
C THR A 135 -18.88 6.35 20.76
N TYR A 136 -19.54 7.48 20.97
CA TYR A 136 -19.03 8.80 20.55
C TYR A 136 -18.19 9.47 21.64
N ASP A 137 -18.33 9.02 22.89
CA ASP A 137 -17.56 9.51 24.01
C ASP A 137 -16.26 8.70 24.13
N ILE A 138 -15.22 9.17 23.45
CA ILE A 138 -13.89 8.54 23.46
C ILE A 138 -13.20 8.62 24.84
N SER A 139 -13.67 9.46 25.76
CA SER A 139 -13.06 9.60 27.09
C SER A 139 -13.20 8.33 27.94
N THR A 140 -14.08 7.41 27.52
CA THR A 140 -14.26 6.10 28.15
C THR A 140 -13.25 5.05 27.69
N ILE A 141 -12.45 5.35 26.65
CA ILE A 141 -11.45 4.44 26.09
C ILE A 141 -10.09 4.83 26.66
N THR A 142 -9.41 3.88 27.31
CA THR A 142 -8.15 4.12 28.02
C THR A 142 -6.94 3.45 27.39
N GLU A 143 -7.15 2.59 26.40
CA GLU A 143 -6.10 1.82 25.73
C GLU A 143 -5.97 2.35 24.30
N TRP A 144 -4.83 2.97 24.01
CA TRP A 144 -4.52 3.54 22.70
C TRP A 144 -3.09 3.18 22.33
N TYR A 145 -2.86 2.95 21.04
CA TYR A 145 -1.51 3.01 20.52
C TYR A 145 -1.06 4.47 20.44
N GLU A 146 -0.17 4.86 21.36
CA GLU A 146 0.47 6.17 21.39
C GLU A 146 1.88 6.12 20.78
N ASP A 147 2.30 7.25 20.22
CA ASP A 147 3.64 7.47 19.70
C ASP A 147 4.15 6.46 18.65
N VAL A 148 3.23 5.86 17.88
CA VAL A 148 3.57 4.84 16.87
C VAL A 148 4.37 5.46 15.72
N ILE A 149 5.52 4.88 15.41
CA ILE A 149 6.29 5.25 14.21
C ILE A 149 5.98 4.21 13.14
N PHE A 150 5.36 4.64 12.04
CA PHE A 150 5.11 3.77 10.89
C PHE A 150 6.39 3.45 10.13
N THR A 151 7.13 2.48 10.65
CA THR A 151 8.35 1.91 10.07
C THR A 151 8.00 0.90 8.97
N PRO A 152 8.95 0.53 8.09
CA PRO A 152 8.69 -0.42 6.99
C PRO A 152 8.14 -1.79 7.44
N ASP A 153 8.45 -2.24 8.66
CA ASP A 153 7.97 -3.50 9.22
C ASP A 153 6.48 -3.47 9.67
N ILE A 154 5.83 -2.30 9.61
CA ILE A 154 4.38 -2.16 9.82
C ILE A 154 3.67 -2.21 8.46
N THR A 155 2.97 -3.31 8.23
CA THR A 155 2.32 -3.68 6.97
C THR A 155 0.83 -3.97 7.17
N LYS A 156 0.10 -4.19 6.07
CA LYS A 156 -1.32 -4.58 6.10
C LYS A 156 -1.59 -5.89 6.85
N TYR A 157 -0.56 -6.71 7.06
CA TYR A 157 -0.66 -7.97 7.78
C TYR A 157 -0.58 -7.83 9.30
N ASN A 158 -0.02 -6.74 9.83
CA ASN A 158 0.22 -6.56 11.27
C ASN A 158 -0.19 -5.20 11.83
N VAL A 159 -0.81 -4.32 11.02
CA VAL A 159 -1.28 -3.00 11.46
C VAL A 159 -2.19 -3.08 12.69
N GLY A 160 -3.03 -4.11 12.76
CA GLY A 160 -3.93 -4.36 13.89
C GLY A 160 -3.24 -4.77 15.20
N GLU A 161 -2.00 -5.23 15.12
CA GLU A 161 -1.21 -5.64 16.29
C GLU A 161 -0.25 -4.53 16.74
N LYS A 162 0.17 -3.67 15.80
CA LYS A 162 1.26 -2.71 16.00
C LYS A 162 0.82 -1.25 16.06
N ALA A 163 -0.34 -0.89 15.52
CA ALA A 163 -0.67 0.51 15.28
C ALA A 163 -2.14 0.89 15.53
N LEU A 164 -3.09 -0.03 15.39
CA LEU A 164 -4.52 0.25 15.47
C LEU A 164 -5.28 -0.88 16.15
N HIS A 165 -6.17 -0.57 17.08
CA HIS A 165 -7.17 -1.49 17.60
C HIS A 165 -8.31 -1.61 16.58
N LEU A 166 -8.20 -2.52 15.61
CA LEU A 166 -9.15 -2.63 14.50
C LEU A 166 -10.60 -2.83 14.97
N ASP A 167 -10.80 -3.49 16.11
CA ASP A 167 -12.10 -3.70 16.72
C ASP A 167 -12.79 -2.42 17.21
N TYR A 168 -12.02 -1.34 17.43
CA TYR A 168 -12.58 -0.04 17.80
C TYR A 168 -13.25 0.63 16.60
N TYR A 169 -12.86 0.32 15.37
CA TYR A 169 -13.31 1.04 14.18
C TYR A 169 -14.38 0.29 13.38
N ARG A 170 -15.06 -0.71 13.97
CA ARG A 170 -16.05 -1.55 13.27
C ARG A 170 -17.09 -0.75 12.49
N GLU A 171 -17.68 0.30 13.07
CA GLU A 171 -18.70 1.12 12.38
C GLU A 171 -18.13 1.79 11.13
N TYR A 172 -16.93 2.38 11.23
CA TYR A 172 -16.25 2.99 10.08
C TYR A 172 -15.83 1.94 9.04
N ILE A 173 -15.32 0.79 9.50
CA ILE A 173 -14.94 -0.32 8.63
C ILE A 173 -16.17 -0.82 7.85
N ASP A 174 -17.26 -1.12 8.55
CA ASP A 174 -18.46 -1.74 7.97
C ASP A 174 -19.24 -0.76 7.07
N GLU A 175 -19.31 0.53 7.41
CA GLU A 175 -20.12 1.53 6.68
C GLU A 175 -19.34 2.33 5.60
N VAL A 176 -18.02 2.18 5.55
CA VAL A 176 -17.16 2.92 4.61
C VAL A 176 -16.20 1.99 3.90
N LEU A 177 -15.30 1.35 4.65
CA LEU A 177 -14.18 0.64 4.04
C LEU A 177 -14.62 -0.65 3.35
N VAL A 178 -15.53 -1.43 3.94
CA VAL A 178 -16.06 -2.65 3.34
C VAL A 178 -16.79 -2.35 2.04
N PRO A 179 -17.77 -1.42 1.98
CA PRO A 179 -18.39 -1.00 0.72
C PRO A 179 -17.38 -0.59 -0.35
N GLU A 180 -16.39 0.25 0.01
CA GLU A 180 -15.34 0.65 -0.93
C GLU A 180 -14.52 -0.53 -1.45
N VAL A 181 -14.19 -1.49 -0.58
CA VAL A 181 -13.45 -2.71 -0.96
C VAL A 181 -14.30 -3.59 -1.87
N LEU A 182 -15.59 -3.79 -1.57
CA LEU A 182 -16.49 -4.59 -2.41
C LEU A 182 -16.64 -3.97 -3.81
N GLN A 183 -16.75 -2.64 -3.90
CA GLN A 183 -16.76 -1.95 -5.20
C GLN A 183 -15.45 -2.11 -5.97
N GLN A 184 -14.29 -2.11 -5.29
CA GLN A 184 -13.02 -2.41 -5.93
C GLN A 184 -12.97 -3.85 -6.45
N LEU A 185 -13.46 -4.81 -5.65
CA LEU A 185 -13.55 -6.22 -6.04
C LEU A 185 -14.46 -6.42 -7.24
N LEU A 186 -15.57 -5.66 -7.36
CA LEU A 186 -16.43 -5.71 -8.56
C LEU A 186 -15.64 -5.43 -9.83
N ILE A 187 -14.81 -4.38 -9.82
CA ILE A 187 -14.00 -3.97 -10.97
C ILE A 187 -12.91 -5.01 -11.25
N GLU A 188 -12.31 -5.58 -10.21
CA GLU A 188 -11.34 -6.68 -10.35
C GLU A 188 -11.98 -7.93 -10.97
N ASP A 189 -13.17 -8.34 -10.50
CA ASP A 189 -13.92 -9.46 -11.05
C ASP A 189 -14.28 -9.22 -12.52
N TYR A 190 -14.66 -8.00 -12.89
CA TYR A 190 -14.89 -7.65 -14.28
C TYR A 190 -13.65 -7.93 -15.14
N VAL A 191 -12.46 -7.54 -14.67
CA VAL A 191 -11.20 -7.80 -15.40
C VAL A 191 -10.94 -9.31 -15.52
N ILE A 192 -11.17 -10.07 -14.45
CA ILE A 192 -10.91 -11.52 -14.43
C ILE A 192 -11.89 -12.27 -15.34
N GLU A 193 -13.17 -11.96 -15.25
CA GLU A 193 -14.25 -12.69 -15.92
C GLU A 193 -14.38 -12.27 -17.39
N ASN A 194 -14.29 -10.97 -17.69
CA ASN A 194 -14.58 -10.42 -19.03
C ASN A 194 -13.32 -10.08 -19.83
N GLU A 195 -12.18 -9.84 -19.17
CA GLU A 195 -10.92 -9.50 -19.83
C GLU A 195 -9.73 -10.43 -19.46
N PRO A 196 -9.87 -11.77 -19.38
CA PRO A 196 -8.81 -12.65 -18.86
C PRO A 196 -7.51 -12.57 -19.67
N ARG A 197 -7.57 -12.15 -20.94
CA ARG A 197 -6.37 -11.93 -21.76
C ARG A 197 -5.53 -10.75 -21.27
N SER A 198 -6.14 -9.72 -20.67
CA SER A 198 -5.41 -8.56 -20.15
C SER A 198 -4.42 -8.98 -19.07
N LEU A 199 -4.77 -10.01 -18.28
CA LEU A 199 -3.97 -10.51 -17.16
C LEU A 199 -2.58 -10.94 -17.63
N TYR A 200 -2.48 -11.88 -18.57
CA TYR A 200 -1.17 -12.34 -19.07
C TYR A 200 -0.53 -11.40 -20.09
N LEU A 201 -1.31 -10.60 -20.84
CA LEU A 201 -0.75 -9.60 -21.76
C LEU A 201 -0.16 -8.38 -21.04
N SER A 202 -0.52 -8.15 -19.78
CA SER A 202 0.02 -7.06 -18.94
C SER A 202 1.52 -7.20 -18.67
N LYS A 203 2.07 -8.40 -18.85
CA LYS A 203 3.43 -8.80 -18.47
C LYS A 203 3.71 -8.54 -16.99
N ALA A 204 2.76 -8.87 -16.12
CA ALA A 204 2.91 -8.66 -14.70
C ALA A 204 4.17 -9.35 -14.14
N ARG A 205 4.77 -8.70 -13.15
CA ARG A 205 5.93 -9.18 -12.40
C ARG A 205 5.66 -8.97 -10.93
N GLU A 206 5.94 -9.98 -10.13
CA GLU A 206 6.12 -9.79 -8.69
C GLU A 206 7.60 -9.52 -8.45
N VAL A 207 7.92 -8.34 -7.91
CA VAL A 207 9.30 -7.92 -7.69
C VAL A 207 9.53 -7.51 -6.25
N ASN A 208 10.76 -7.66 -5.82
CA ASN A 208 11.30 -7.05 -4.62
C ASN A 208 12.63 -6.40 -5.00
N TYR A 209 12.77 -5.09 -4.85
CA TYR A 209 14.04 -4.42 -5.13
C TYR A 209 14.40 -3.42 -4.05
N ILE A 210 15.70 -3.20 -3.91
CA ILE A 210 16.25 -2.18 -3.03
C ILE A 210 16.89 -1.07 -3.87
N LYS A 211 16.77 0.18 -3.41
CA LYS A 211 17.45 1.34 -3.98
C LYS A 211 18.27 2.07 -2.92
N ILE A 212 19.58 2.11 -3.07
CA ILE A 212 20.48 2.81 -2.13
C ILE A 212 21.27 3.87 -2.90
N LYS A 213 21.05 5.14 -2.56
CA LYS A 213 21.83 6.26 -3.08
C LYS A 213 23.17 6.34 -2.35
N THR A 214 24.24 6.72 -3.05
CA THR A 214 25.52 7.06 -2.42
C THR A 214 25.34 8.21 -1.42
N ASN A 215 26.09 8.15 -0.33
CA ASN A 215 26.15 9.21 0.65
C ASN A 215 27.27 10.21 0.28
N ASP A 216 26.97 11.50 0.23
CA ASP A 216 27.96 12.52 -0.12
C ASP A 216 29.07 12.68 0.93
N ASN A 217 28.78 12.41 2.21
CA ASN A 217 29.77 12.44 3.31
C ASN A 217 30.72 11.24 3.24
N HIS A 218 30.18 10.08 2.86
CA HIS A 218 30.91 8.82 2.76
C HIS A 218 30.57 8.08 1.46
N PRO A 219 31.11 8.51 0.29
CA PRO A 219 30.67 8.03 -1.03
C PRO A 219 30.83 6.52 -1.26
N GLU A 220 31.82 5.91 -0.62
CA GLU A 220 32.13 4.49 -0.79
C GLU A 220 31.34 3.58 0.17
N ALA A 221 30.77 4.11 1.26
CA ALA A 221 30.14 3.31 2.33
C ALA A 221 28.95 2.49 1.80
N ALA A 222 28.09 3.10 0.99
CA ALA A 222 26.97 2.42 0.34
C ALA A 222 27.46 1.25 -0.53
N LYS A 223 28.51 1.47 -1.33
CA LYS A 223 29.07 0.43 -2.20
C LYS A 223 29.66 -0.71 -1.39
N TYR A 224 30.44 -0.42 -0.35
CA TYR A 224 31.05 -1.45 0.49
C TYR A 224 30.00 -2.29 1.22
N LEU A 225 28.95 -1.65 1.74
CA LEU A 225 27.83 -2.35 2.36
C LEU A 225 27.14 -3.32 1.38
N ILE A 226 26.79 -2.84 0.19
CA ILE A 226 26.11 -3.63 -0.83
C ILE A 226 27.00 -4.76 -1.33
N ASP A 227 28.26 -4.49 -1.63
CA ASP A 227 29.21 -5.50 -2.11
C ASP A 227 29.40 -6.60 -1.06
N THR A 228 29.46 -6.23 0.22
CA THR A 228 29.58 -7.17 1.34
C THR A 228 28.31 -8.00 1.48
N PHE A 229 27.13 -7.35 1.43
CA PHE A 229 25.83 -8.05 1.47
C PHE A 229 25.70 -9.08 0.35
N ILE A 230 26.06 -8.73 -0.90
CA ILE A 230 26.03 -9.70 -2.00
C ILE A 230 26.93 -10.91 -1.65
N THR A 231 28.14 -10.67 -1.16
CA THR A 231 29.09 -11.74 -0.84
C THR A 231 28.68 -12.60 0.36
N THR A 232 28.08 -12.02 1.40
CA THR A 232 27.75 -12.75 2.64
C THR A 232 26.35 -13.35 2.60
N ASN A 233 25.37 -12.59 2.10
CA ASN A 233 23.95 -12.88 2.22
C ASN A 233 23.32 -13.45 0.94
N ILE A 234 23.97 -13.29 -0.23
CA ILE A 234 23.44 -13.79 -1.51
C ILE A 234 24.30 -14.93 -2.07
N THR A 235 25.60 -14.70 -2.31
CA THR A 235 26.48 -15.64 -3.01
C THR A 235 27.39 -16.45 -2.07
N GLY A 236 27.37 -16.15 -0.78
CA GLY A 236 28.23 -16.79 0.22
C GLY A 236 27.91 -18.27 0.41
N ALA A 237 28.88 -19.06 0.83
CA ALA A 237 28.71 -20.51 1.03
C ALA A 237 27.63 -20.88 2.08
N SER A 238 27.29 -19.96 2.98
CA SER A 238 26.23 -20.11 3.99
C SER A 238 24.98 -19.30 3.65
N ALA A 239 24.93 -18.65 2.49
CA ALA A 239 23.77 -17.89 2.06
C ALA A 239 22.58 -18.82 1.77
N THR A 240 21.39 -18.37 2.15
CA THR A 240 20.12 -19.02 1.90
C THR A 240 19.16 -18.04 1.24
N LYS A 241 17.98 -18.52 0.85
CA LYS A 241 16.90 -17.66 0.35
C LYS A 241 16.53 -16.58 1.38
N GLU A 242 16.49 -16.94 2.65
CA GLU A 242 16.13 -16.05 3.76
C GLU A 242 17.20 -15.01 4.06
N SER A 243 18.50 -15.38 3.96
CA SER A 243 19.58 -14.42 4.19
C SER A 243 19.64 -13.32 3.12
N ALA A 244 19.14 -13.60 1.92
CA ALA A 244 19.07 -12.65 0.81
C ALA A 244 17.92 -11.63 0.94
N ASN A 245 17.29 -11.52 2.11
CA ASN A 245 16.28 -10.52 2.41
C ASN A 245 16.87 -9.09 2.28
N LEU A 246 16.32 -8.31 1.34
CA LEU A 246 16.78 -6.95 1.06
C LEU A 246 16.52 -5.97 2.21
N GLU A 247 15.57 -6.26 3.11
CA GLU A 247 15.36 -5.46 4.33
C GLU A 247 16.60 -5.43 5.22
N ILE A 248 17.36 -6.52 5.30
CA ILE A 248 18.60 -6.56 6.09
C ILE A 248 19.56 -5.48 5.59
N LEU A 249 19.71 -5.35 4.27
CA LEU A 249 20.55 -4.33 3.66
C LEU A 249 19.99 -2.91 3.88
N GLY A 250 18.68 -2.73 3.77
CA GLY A 250 18.01 -1.45 4.04
C GLY A 250 18.15 -0.99 5.50
N ASN A 251 17.89 -1.89 6.45
CA ASN A 251 18.03 -1.69 7.88
C ASN A 251 19.48 -1.34 8.26
N ALA A 252 20.44 -2.12 7.75
CA ALA A 252 21.87 -1.86 7.97
C ALA A 252 22.24 -0.46 7.49
N TRP A 253 21.82 -0.08 6.27
CA TRP A 253 22.12 1.25 5.73
C TRP A 253 21.49 2.40 6.54
N ARG A 254 20.27 2.19 7.07
CA ARG A 254 19.66 3.14 8.02
C ARG A 254 20.49 3.30 9.29
N GLY A 255 21.04 2.20 9.81
CA GLY A 255 21.88 2.17 11.02
C GLY A 255 21.09 2.21 12.34
N VAL A 256 19.76 2.10 12.30
CA VAL A 256 18.94 2.15 13.52
C VAL A 256 18.85 0.75 14.14
N SER A 257 19.64 0.50 15.18
CA SER A 257 19.83 -0.84 15.75
C SER A 257 18.57 -1.50 16.33
N ASP A 258 17.57 -0.70 16.74
CA ASP A 258 16.31 -1.23 17.25
C ASP A 258 15.41 -1.82 16.15
N GLN A 259 15.73 -1.57 14.88
CA GLN A 259 15.02 -2.12 13.71
C GLN A 259 15.74 -3.33 13.09
N PHE A 260 16.88 -3.76 13.62
CA PHE A 260 17.62 -4.90 13.06
C PHE A 260 16.84 -6.20 13.27
N ILE A 261 16.76 -7.02 12.22
CA ILE A 261 15.97 -8.27 12.21
C ILE A 261 16.84 -9.53 12.10
N ALA A 262 18.10 -9.40 11.72
CA ALA A 262 19.01 -10.51 11.48
C ALA A 262 20.48 -10.10 11.71
N ASN A 263 21.32 -10.16 10.67
CA ASN A 263 22.77 -10.00 10.75
C ASN A 263 23.28 -8.59 10.37
N GLU A 264 22.45 -7.56 10.49
CA GLU A 264 22.78 -6.18 10.09
C GLU A 264 24.02 -5.65 10.80
N ALA A 265 24.19 -5.94 12.09
CA ALA A 265 25.34 -5.49 12.87
C ALA A 265 26.64 -6.13 12.37
N GLU A 266 26.65 -7.45 12.14
CA GLU A 266 27.81 -8.14 11.56
C GLU A 266 28.11 -7.67 10.14
N LEU A 267 27.06 -7.40 9.35
CA LEU A 267 27.17 -6.88 7.99
C LEU A 267 27.84 -5.50 7.97
N LEU A 268 27.42 -4.58 8.84
CA LEU A 268 28.01 -3.24 8.95
C LEU A 268 29.50 -3.29 9.34
N ALA A 269 29.84 -4.14 10.31
CA ALA A 269 31.22 -4.35 10.73
C ALA A 269 32.07 -4.98 9.62
N ALA A 270 31.56 -6.01 8.94
CA ALA A 270 32.25 -6.67 7.82
C ALA A 270 32.48 -5.74 6.62
N ALA A 271 31.53 -4.82 6.38
CA ALA A 271 31.64 -3.80 5.34
C ALA A 271 32.52 -2.61 5.73
N ASN A 272 33.03 -2.56 6.97
CA ASN A 272 33.78 -1.43 7.53
C ASN A 272 33.03 -0.10 7.38
N VAL A 273 31.71 -0.14 7.58
CA VAL A 273 30.81 1.04 7.58
C VAL A 273 30.66 1.60 8.99
N THR A 274 30.78 0.74 10.00
CA THR A 274 30.81 1.11 11.41
C THR A 274 32.07 0.56 12.10
N GLY A 275 32.51 1.25 13.15
CA GLY A 275 33.64 0.84 13.99
C GLY A 275 33.64 1.63 15.31
N ASP A 276 34.65 1.39 16.14
CA ASP A 276 34.73 2.02 17.48
C ASP A 276 34.72 3.56 17.43
N ASP A 277 35.27 4.14 16.36
CA ASP A 277 35.47 5.59 16.21
C ASP A 277 34.64 6.23 15.08
N PHE A 278 33.83 5.45 14.34
CA PHE A 278 33.06 5.98 13.21
C PHE A 278 31.78 5.20 12.92
N ASP A 279 30.80 5.89 12.36
CA ASP A 279 29.55 5.32 11.88
C ASP A 279 29.15 6.07 10.60
N HIS A 280 29.27 5.40 9.45
CA HIS A 280 28.97 5.96 8.13
C HIS A 280 27.57 5.57 7.63
N THR A 281 26.67 5.16 8.53
CA THR A 281 25.25 4.96 8.24
C THR A 281 24.50 6.28 8.19
N ILE A 282 23.23 6.25 7.78
CA ILE A 282 22.37 7.46 7.81
C ILE A 282 22.19 7.99 9.24
N LEU A 283 22.01 7.09 10.22
CA LEU A 283 21.95 7.49 11.62
C LEU A 283 23.31 8.00 12.14
N GLY A 284 24.41 7.38 11.70
CA GLY A 284 25.77 7.83 12.01
C GLY A 284 26.04 9.28 11.59
N ASP A 285 25.69 9.61 10.35
CA ASP A 285 25.76 10.98 9.82
C ASP A 285 24.91 11.97 10.63
N LEU A 286 23.68 11.57 10.98
CA LEU A 286 22.79 12.38 11.80
C LEU A 286 23.39 12.67 13.17
N ASN A 287 23.96 11.65 13.83
CA ASN A 287 24.62 11.77 15.11
C ASN A 287 25.88 12.64 15.02
N ALA A 288 26.68 12.47 13.97
CA ALA A 288 27.85 13.29 13.71
C ALA A 288 27.48 14.77 13.55
N ARG A 289 26.39 15.07 12.83
CA ARG A 289 25.84 16.43 12.70
C ARG A 289 25.37 16.98 14.06
N TYR A 290 24.65 16.19 14.84
CA TYR A 290 24.17 16.61 16.16
C TYR A 290 25.33 16.91 17.13
N ASN A 291 26.41 16.13 17.07
CA ASN A 291 27.60 16.32 17.90
C ASN A 291 28.39 17.60 17.60
N LEU A 292 28.11 18.30 16.49
CA LEU A 292 28.64 19.64 16.22
C LEU A 292 27.97 20.73 17.08
N ILE A 293 26.90 20.41 17.81
CA ILE A 293 26.22 21.33 18.72
C ILE A 293 26.88 21.28 20.09
N SER A 294 27.57 22.35 20.46
CA SER A 294 28.24 22.52 21.75
C SER A 294 27.43 23.41 22.69
N ASP A 295 27.54 23.18 24.00
CA ASP A 295 27.02 24.11 25.01
C ASP A 295 27.78 25.45 24.99
N ASN A 296 29.00 25.47 24.44
CA ASN A 296 29.73 26.71 24.16
C ASN A 296 29.32 27.25 22.78
N ILE A 297 28.57 28.36 22.79
CA ILE A 297 28.06 29.01 21.57
C ILE A 297 29.15 29.37 20.54
N ASN A 298 30.39 29.56 20.96
CA ASN A 298 31.50 29.90 20.05
C ASN A 298 32.10 28.67 19.34
N LEU A 299 31.75 27.46 19.78
CA LEU A 299 32.20 26.19 19.21
C LEU A 299 31.08 25.45 18.48
N THR A 300 29.84 25.94 18.58
CA THR A 300 28.66 25.33 17.97
C THR A 300 28.64 25.59 16.46
N ASP A 301 28.26 24.58 15.69
CA ASP A 301 27.90 24.77 14.28
C ASP A 301 26.47 25.32 14.17
N SER A 302 26.34 26.58 13.74
CA SER A 302 25.03 27.25 13.68
C SER A 302 24.06 26.62 12.67
N ALA A 303 24.56 25.94 11.63
CA ALA A 303 23.70 25.27 10.65
C ALA A 303 23.12 23.98 11.25
N ALA A 304 23.95 23.19 11.95
CA ALA A 304 23.48 22.04 12.72
C ALA A 304 22.50 22.46 13.83
N GLU A 305 22.83 23.51 14.61
CA GLU A 305 21.92 24.01 15.64
C GLU A 305 20.57 24.45 15.04
N SER A 306 20.58 25.14 13.89
CA SER A 306 19.36 25.53 13.19
C SER A 306 18.53 24.33 12.71
N GLU A 307 19.19 23.29 12.20
CA GLU A 307 18.57 22.05 11.73
C GLU A 307 17.79 21.37 12.87
N PHE A 308 18.43 21.17 14.02
CA PHE A 308 17.84 20.45 15.16
C PHE A 308 16.95 21.31 16.07
N THR A 309 16.98 22.64 15.97
CA THR A 309 16.07 23.49 16.75
C THR A 309 14.91 24.04 15.92
N GLY A 310 14.95 23.87 14.59
CA GLY A 310 14.04 24.52 13.66
C GLY A 310 14.08 26.05 13.80
N ASN A 311 15.28 26.63 13.84
CA ASN A 311 15.51 28.04 14.16
C ASN A 311 14.98 28.46 15.54
N GLY A 312 15.21 27.65 16.57
CA GLY A 312 14.79 27.93 17.95
C GLY A 312 13.29 27.71 18.24
N ALA A 313 12.55 27.06 17.33
CA ALA A 313 11.16 26.69 17.55
C ALA A 313 11.00 25.59 18.62
N HIS A 314 12.03 24.78 18.84
CA HIS A 314 12.07 23.71 19.83
C HIS A 314 13.50 23.43 20.32
N LEU A 315 13.62 22.63 21.39
CA LEU A 315 14.90 22.17 21.92
C LEU A 315 15.59 21.20 20.96
N LYS A 316 16.93 21.21 20.95
CA LYS A 316 17.76 20.38 20.06
C LYS A 316 17.51 18.88 20.24
N GLU A 317 17.22 18.44 21.47
CA GLU A 317 16.93 17.04 21.79
C GLU A 317 15.62 16.58 21.13
N LEU A 318 14.60 17.43 21.12
CA LEU A 318 13.34 17.14 20.43
C LEU A 318 13.52 17.12 18.91
N GLY A 319 14.40 17.95 18.35
CA GLY A 319 14.70 17.90 16.92
C GLY A 319 15.47 16.66 16.54
N LEU A 320 16.44 16.22 17.36
CA LEU A 320 17.13 14.95 17.16
C LEU A 320 16.15 13.78 17.15
N GLU A 321 15.21 13.74 18.11
CA GLU A 321 14.17 12.71 18.14
C GLU A 321 13.33 12.70 16.85
N LYS A 322 12.94 13.88 16.34
CA LYS A 322 12.20 13.99 15.07
C LYS A 322 13.00 13.44 13.89
N GLU A 323 14.28 13.78 13.78
CA GLU A 323 15.11 13.28 12.68
C GLU A 323 15.37 11.77 12.80
N ILE A 324 15.60 11.24 14.01
CA ILE A 324 15.68 9.78 14.24
C ILE A 324 14.39 9.10 13.79
N ASN A 325 13.23 9.64 14.17
CA ASN A 325 11.93 9.09 13.77
C ASN A 325 11.73 9.16 12.25
N ARG A 326 12.24 10.19 11.57
CA ARG A 326 12.24 10.26 10.10
C ARG A 326 13.14 9.20 9.50
N THR A 327 14.35 9.01 10.03
CA THR A 327 15.28 7.97 9.59
C THR A 327 14.66 6.58 9.72
N LYS A 328 14.00 6.28 10.85
CA LYS A 328 13.28 5.02 11.09
C LYS A 328 12.20 4.70 10.04
N LYS A 329 11.61 5.73 9.43
CA LYS A 329 10.55 5.60 8.42
C LYS A 329 11.07 5.39 7.00
N ILE A 330 12.36 5.60 6.75
CA ILE A 330 12.92 5.49 5.41
C ILE A 330 12.81 4.05 4.95
N ASP A 331 12.02 3.81 3.91
CA ASP A 331 11.97 2.52 3.26
C ASP A 331 12.90 2.50 2.04
N TYR A 332 13.80 1.54 2.00
CA TYR A 332 14.74 1.36 0.89
C TYR A 332 14.30 0.28 -0.08
N THR A 333 13.38 -0.58 0.33
CA THR A 333 12.86 -1.66 -0.50
C THR A 333 11.54 -1.24 -1.13
N VAL A 334 11.18 -1.96 -2.17
CA VAL A 334 9.88 -1.87 -2.83
C VAL A 334 9.55 -3.28 -3.28
N ASP A 335 8.46 -3.82 -2.75
CA ASP A 335 7.95 -5.15 -3.06
C ASP A 335 6.53 -5.11 -3.65
N GLY A 336 6.10 -6.23 -4.25
CA GLY A 336 4.75 -6.46 -4.72
C GLY A 336 4.60 -6.68 -6.23
N TRP A 337 3.35 -6.66 -6.69
CA TRP A 337 2.98 -6.89 -8.08
C TRP A 337 2.96 -5.60 -8.91
N TYR A 338 3.50 -5.67 -10.13
CA TYR A 338 3.57 -4.53 -11.04
C TYR A 338 3.37 -4.98 -12.49
N ILE A 339 2.77 -4.11 -13.31
CA ILE A 339 2.65 -4.28 -14.76
C ILE A 339 3.49 -3.21 -15.47
N ARG A 340 3.87 -3.48 -16.73
CA ARG A 340 4.75 -2.57 -17.50
C ARG A 340 4.26 -1.12 -17.50
N ASP A 341 2.95 -0.94 -17.62
CA ASP A 341 2.30 0.38 -17.77
C ASP A 341 1.53 0.78 -16.50
N GLY A 342 1.91 0.28 -15.31
CA GLY A 342 1.15 0.45 -14.07
C GLY A 342 1.99 0.56 -12.79
N GLY A 343 3.25 0.97 -12.88
CA GLY A 343 4.08 1.24 -11.70
C GLY A 343 5.58 1.33 -12.00
N LEU A 344 6.38 1.29 -10.93
CA LEU A 344 7.86 1.30 -10.96
C LEU A 344 8.46 2.49 -11.73
N THR A 345 7.82 3.66 -11.66
CA THR A 345 8.30 4.88 -12.33
C THR A 345 9.62 5.39 -11.78
N ASP A 346 9.94 5.04 -10.53
CA ASP A 346 11.19 5.39 -9.85
C ASP A 346 12.38 4.52 -10.28
N LEU A 347 12.13 3.38 -10.94
CA LEU A 347 13.21 2.57 -11.49
C LEU A 347 13.76 3.23 -12.76
N PRO A 348 15.09 3.29 -12.93
CA PRO A 348 15.71 3.72 -14.17
C PRO A 348 15.13 2.97 -15.37
N ASN A 349 14.88 3.68 -16.48
CA ASN A 349 14.21 3.10 -17.65
C ASN A 349 14.96 1.89 -18.23
N SER A 350 16.29 1.86 -18.10
CA SER A 350 17.14 0.72 -18.50
C SER A 350 16.81 -0.55 -17.70
N ILE A 351 16.64 -0.41 -16.37
CA ILE A 351 16.25 -1.50 -15.47
C ILE A 351 14.80 -1.91 -15.75
N ARG A 352 13.88 -0.95 -15.81
CA ARG A 352 12.44 -1.20 -16.02
C ARG A 352 12.16 -1.88 -17.36
N THR A 353 12.78 -1.42 -18.44
CA THR A 353 12.60 -2.03 -19.78
C THR A 353 13.08 -3.49 -19.78
N ARG A 354 14.21 -3.76 -19.12
CA ARG A 354 14.78 -5.11 -19.00
C ARG A 354 13.90 -6.02 -18.13
N LEU A 355 13.38 -5.51 -17.02
CA LEU A 355 12.46 -6.23 -16.12
C LEU A 355 11.20 -6.73 -16.83
N PHE A 356 10.59 -5.90 -17.67
CA PHE A 356 9.38 -6.25 -18.43
C PHE A 356 9.66 -6.85 -19.82
N ASP A 357 10.91 -7.26 -20.08
CA ASP A 357 11.27 -7.95 -21.30
C ASP A 357 10.79 -9.41 -21.30
N ARG A 358 10.62 -9.98 -22.50
CA ARG A 358 10.25 -11.40 -22.66
C ARG A 358 11.38 -12.33 -22.22
N ASN A 359 12.64 -11.92 -22.30
CA ASN A 359 13.75 -12.76 -21.84
C ASN A 359 13.77 -12.89 -20.31
N THR A 360 13.27 -11.90 -19.57
CA THR A 360 13.00 -12.03 -18.13
C THR A 360 11.94 -13.09 -17.84
N GLU A 361 10.82 -13.05 -18.58
CA GLU A 361 9.76 -14.07 -18.48
C GLU A 361 10.29 -15.48 -18.75
N LYS A 362 11.12 -15.64 -19.79
CA LYS A 362 11.75 -16.92 -20.13
C LYS A 362 12.83 -17.37 -19.14
N GLY A 363 13.30 -16.49 -18.26
CA GLY A 363 14.36 -16.80 -17.31
C GLY A 363 13.82 -17.25 -15.97
N VAL A 364 12.79 -16.59 -15.47
CA VAL A 364 12.11 -16.97 -14.21
C VAL A 364 11.50 -18.36 -14.36
N ASP A 365 11.70 -19.22 -13.35
CA ASP A 365 11.33 -20.65 -13.31
C ASP A 365 12.10 -21.59 -14.25
N HIS A 366 13.00 -21.05 -15.08
CA HIS A 366 13.73 -21.84 -16.08
C HIS A 366 15.24 -21.79 -15.92
N VAL A 367 15.80 -20.68 -15.46
CA VAL A 367 17.24 -20.57 -15.17
C VAL A 367 17.59 -21.46 -14.00
N LEU A 368 18.57 -22.33 -14.20
CA LEU A 368 19.07 -23.23 -13.18
C LEU A 368 19.76 -22.46 -12.06
N ASP A 369 19.58 -22.94 -10.84
CA ASP A 369 20.22 -22.38 -9.65
C ASP A 369 21.74 -22.61 -9.70
N ASP A 370 22.50 -21.52 -9.70
CA ASP A 370 23.96 -21.53 -9.74
C ASP A 370 24.63 -21.60 -8.36
N LYS A 371 23.82 -21.55 -7.28
CA LYS A 371 24.29 -21.63 -5.88
C LYS A 371 25.39 -20.61 -5.54
N GLY A 372 25.34 -19.45 -6.19
CA GLY A 372 26.26 -18.34 -5.97
C GLY A 372 27.48 -18.34 -6.89
N VAL A 373 27.65 -19.35 -7.75
CA VAL A 373 28.83 -19.48 -8.62
C VAL A 373 28.63 -18.69 -9.93
N ALA A 374 29.27 -17.53 -10.09
CA ALA A 374 29.01 -16.62 -11.22
C ALA A 374 29.13 -17.25 -12.62
N ILE A 375 30.14 -18.09 -12.84
CA ILE A 375 30.39 -18.72 -14.14
C ILE A 375 29.28 -19.71 -14.54
N ASP A 376 28.46 -20.13 -13.58
CA ASP A 376 27.31 -21.00 -13.80
C ASP A 376 26.00 -20.21 -13.92
N GLY A 377 26.07 -18.88 -13.85
CA GLY A 377 24.92 -17.99 -13.88
C GLY A 377 24.25 -17.87 -15.25
N GLY A 378 22.92 -18.02 -15.22
CA GLY A 378 22.03 -17.74 -16.35
C GLY A 378 21.78 -18.94 -17.27
N TYR A 379 22.33 -20.12 -17.01
CA TYR A 379 22.09 -21.28 -17.88
C TYR A 379 20.69 -21.87 -17.67
N LEU A 380 20.07 -22.29 -18.78
CA LEU A 380 18.74 -22.91 -18.81
C LEU A 380 18.82 -24.44 -18.79
N ASP A 381 20.00 -25.00 -19.02
CA ASP A 381 20.22 -26.44 -19.10
C ASP A 381 21.53 -26.86 -18.39
N ALA A 382 21.57 -28.11 -17.95
CA ALA A 382 22.68 -28.65 -17.17
C ALA A 382 23.98 -28.82 -18.00
N ASN A 383 23.88 -28.89 -19.32
CA ASN A 383 25.03 -28.99 -20.22
C ASN A 383 25.63 -27.61 -20.57
N LYS A 384 24.99 -26.52 -20.13
CA LYS A 384 25.42 -25.12 -20.32
C LYS A 384 25.48 -24.72 -21.80
N GLU A 385 24.52 -25.19 -22.60
CA GLU A 385 24.42 -24.89 -24.03
C GLU A 385 23.52 -23.68 -24.32
N GLU A 386 22.52 -23.43 -23.48
CA GLU A 386 21.57 -22.33 -23.59
C GLU A 386 21.65 -21.39 -22.38
N ARG A 387 21.81 -20.09 -22.63
CA ARG A 387 21.99 -19.08 -21.59
C ARG A 387 21.02 -17.92 -21.73
N ASN A 388 20.39 -17.57 -20.61
CA ASN A 388 19.62 -16.36 -20.40
C ASN A 388 20.53 -15.23 -19.88
N SER A 389 20.54 -14.08 -20.54
CA SER A 389 21.36 -12.92 -20.14
C SER A 389 20.61 -11.88 -19.30
N TYR A 390 19.37 -12.16 -18.92
CA TYR A 390 18.50 -11.26 -18.16
C TYR A 390 18.37 -11.71 -16.71
N ILE A 391 18.42 -13.01 -16.45
CA ILE A 391 18.11 -13.60 -15.15
C ILE A 391 19.25 -14.48 -14.67
N ARG A 392 19.56 -14.35 -13.38
CA ARG A 392 20.43 -15.25 -12.63
C ARG A 392 19.62 -15.86 -11.48
N ASN A 393 19.70 -17.17 -11.29
CA ASN A 393 19.04 -17.85 -10.17
C ASN A 393 20.09 -18.22 -9.13
N ILE A 394 19.95 -17.71 -7.90
CA ILE A 394 20.88 -17.97 -6.79
C ILE A 394 20.05 -18.41 -5.60
N ASN A 395 20.25 -19.64 -5.15
CA ASN A 395 19.55 -20.25 -4.00
C ASN A 395 18.01 -20.16 -4.13
N GLY A 396 17.50 -20.28 -5.35
CA GLY A 396 16.06 -20.21 -5.65
C GLY A 396 15.46 -18.80 -5.70
N ILE A 397 16.29 -17.76 -5.76
CA ILE A 397 15.86 -16.37 -6.02
C ILE A 397 16.35 -15.94 -7.40
N TYR A 398 15.45 -15.38 -8.20
CA TYR A 398 15.78 -14.84 -9.51
C TYR A 398 16.15 -13.36 -9.40
N TYR A 399 17.34 -13.01 -9.89
CA TYR A 399 17.87 -11.65 -9.93
C TYR A 399 17.92 -11.15 -11.36
N LEU A 400 17.51 -9.90 -11.56
CA LEU A 400 17.71 -9.21 -12.84
C LEU A 400 19.20 -8.89 -13.02
N MET A 401 19.81 -9.35 -14.10
CA MET A 401 21.18 -8.99 -14.47
C MET A 401 21.20 -7.67 -15.26
N PRO A 402 22.23 -6.82 -15.07
CA PRO A 402 22.40 -5.60 -15.87
C PRO A 402 22.72 -5.94 -17.33
N GLU A 403 22.63 -4.96 -18.21
CA GLU A 403 22.91 -5.17 -19.64
C GLU A 403 24.39 -5.48 -19.92
N SER A 404 25.29 -4.89 -19.14
CA SER A 404 26.73 -5.11 -19.24
C SER A 404 27.29 -5.51 -17.89
N TYR A 405 27.93 -6.68 -17.83
CA TYR A 405 28.57 -7.22 -16.64
C TYR A 405 29.76 -8.10 -17.02
N ASP A 406 30.63 -8.34 -16.04
CA ASP A 406 31.67 -9.35 -16.12
C ASP A 406 31.07 -10.71 -15.68
N GLU A 407 31.15 -11.71 -16.54
CA GLU A 407 30.60 -13.05 -16.28
C GLU A 407 31.30 -13.78 -15.14
N ALA A 408 32.55 -13.43 -14.84
CA ALA A 408 33.30 -14.00 -13.72
C ALA A 408 33.03 -13.28 -12.40
N ASN A 409 32.24 -12.20 -12.40
CA ASN A 409 31.97 -11.40 -11.21
C ASN A 409 30.67 -11.85 -10.55
N ASP A 410 30.78 -12.33 -9.31
CA ASP A 410 29.65 -12.74 -8.46
C ASP A 410 28.63 -11.61 -8.22
N ARG A 411 28.99 -10.36 -8.51
CA ARG A 411 28.13 -9.16 -8.37
C ARG A 411 27.40 -8.77 -9.66
N ASN A 412 27.29 -9.66 -10.64
CA ASN A 412 26.54 -9.47 -11.89
C ASN A 412 25.01 -9.34 -11.74
N ILE A 413 24.53 -9.00 -10.54
CA ILE A 413 23.15 -8.70 -10.17
C ILE A 413 22.98 -7.25 -9.67
N LEU A 414 24.10 -6.52 -9.51
CA LEU A 414 24.13 -5.14 -9.04
C LEU A 414 23.99 -4.17 -10.22
N HIS A 415 22.99 -3.31 -10.16
CA HIS A 415 22.79 -2.22 -11.11
C HIS A 415 23.28 -0.91 -10.48
N PHE A 416 23.84 -0.02 -11.30
CA PHE A 416 24.21 1.32 -10.85
C PHE A 416 23.72 2.36 -11.85
N ASP A 417 22.83 3.24 -11.40
CA ASP A 417 22.42 4.41 -12.16
C ASP A 417 23.39 5.57 -11.86
N ARG A 418 24.18 5.91 -12.87
CA ARG A 418 25.14 7.02 -12.81
C ARG A 418 24.47 8.38 -12.74
N ALA A 419 23.24 8.53 -13.23
CA ALA A 419 22.55 9.81 -13.25
C ALA A 419 22.14 10.25 -11.84
N THR A 420 21.77 9.29 -10.99
CA THR A 420 21.31 9.55 -9.61
C THR A 420 22.31 9.09 -8.54
N SER A 421 23.40 8.44 -8.95
CA SER A 421 24.35 7.75 -8.07
C SER A 421 23.64 6.75 -7.14
N THR A 422 22.78 5.91 -7.74
CA THR A 422 21.95 4.95 -6.99
C THR A 422 22.25 3.52 -7.41
N TYR A 423 22.43 2.65 -6.42
CA TYR A 423 22.56 1.21 -6.60
C TYR A 423 21.21 0.52 -6.48
N TYR A 424 21.02 -0.54 -7.27
CA TYR A 424 19.83 -1.38 -7.22
C TYR A 424 20.18 -2.85 -7.25
N ILE A 425 19.46 -3.65 -6.46
CA ILE A 425 19.36 -5.10 -6.60
C ILE A 425 17.88 -5.41 -6.82
N VAL A 426 17.56 -6.15 -7.88
CA VAL A 426 16.17 -6.45 -8.27
C VAL A 426 15.96 -7.95 -8.25
N GLN A 427 15.14 -8.41 -7.30
CA GLN A 427 14.63 -9.78 -7.21
C GLN A 427 13.28 -9.88 -7.93
N ILE A 428 13.05 -10.99 -8.60
CA ILE A 428 11.82 -11.27 -9.35
C ILE A 428 11.25 -12.56 -8.79
N ASN A 429 10.17 -12.45 -8.02
CA ASN A 429 9.51 -13.59 -7.40
C ASN A 429 8.66 -14.35 -8.43
N GLU A 430 8.05 -13.63 -9.37
CA GLU A 430 7.16 -14.21 -10.35
C GLU A 430 7.18 -13.40 -11.66
N ALA A 431 7.10 -14.10 -12.78
CA ALA A 431 6.95 -13.51 -14.10
C ALA A 431 5.86 -14.21 -14.88
N VAL A 432 4.75 -13.50 -15.05
CA VAL A 432 3.57 -14.00 -15.74
C VAL A 432 3.85 -14.22 -17.22
N SER A 433 3.43 -15.39 -17.69
CA SER A 433 3.43 -15.82 -19.09
C SER A 433 2.04 -16.34 -19.46
N ARG A 434 1.76 -16.41 -20.77
CA ARG A 434 0.52 -17.02 -21.26
C ARG A 434 0.42 -18.50 -20.89
N ASN A 435 1.54 -19.20 -20.90
CA ASN A 435 1.60 -20.64 -20.63
C ASN A 435 1.16 -20.96 -19.19
N LYS A 436 1.49 -20.09 -18.24
CA LYS A 436 1.08 -20.23 -16.84
C LYS A 436 -0.43 -20.11 -16.60
N PHE A 437 -1.17 -19.61 -17.60
CA PHE A 437 -2.64 -19.48 -17.61
C PHE A 437 -3.34 -20.59 -18.42
N ASP A 438 -2.59 -21.48 -19.07
CA ASP A 438 -3.16 -22.55 -19.90
C ASP A 438 -3.11 -23.88 -19.13
N GLU A 439 -4.27 -24.44 -18.81
CA GLU A 439 -4.41 -25.73 -18.10
C GLU A 439 -3.69 -26.91 -18.79
N ASN A 440 -3.41 -26.78 -20.09
CA ASN A 440 -2.70 -27.79 -20.87
C ASN A 440 -1.18 -27.60 -20.88
N SER A 441 -0.67 -26.49 -20.32
CA SER A 441 0.76 -26.25 -20.20
C SER A 441 1.33 -26.94 -18.97
N ASP A 442 2.55 -27.46 -19.13
CA ASP A 442 3.42 -27.89 -18.04
C ASP A 442 3.79 -26.77 -17.05
N GLN A 443 3.56 -25.50 -17.41
CA GLN A 443 3.80 -24.33 -16.57
C GLN A 443 2.55 -23.81 -15.87
N TYR A 444 1.39 -24.46 -16.05
CA TYR A 444 0.12 -24.01 -15.48
C TYR A 444 0.24 -23.74 -13.98
N TYR A 445 -0.29 -22.60 -13.51
CA TYR A 445 -0.25 -22.25 -12.08
C TYR A 445 -1.03 -23.23 -11.20
N GLY A 446 -2.02 -23.94 -11.75
CA GLY A 446 -3.06 -24.57 -10.95
C GLY A 446 -4.12 -23.55 -10.53
N ASP A 447 -5.32 -24.02 -10.23
CA ASP A 447 -6.50 -23.15 -10.05
C ASP A 447 -6.34 -22.15 -8.88
N GLU A 448 -5.75 -22.60 -7.77
CA GLU A 448 -5.55 -21.78 -6.56
C GLU A 448 -4.56 -20.62 -6.83
N LYS A 449 -3.33 -20.93 -7.27
CA LYS A 449 -2.33 -19.91 -7.58
C LYS A 449 -2.77 -19.03 -8.75
N LEU A 450 -3.50 -19.56 -9.73
CA LEU A 450 -4.05 -18.77 -10.82
C LEU A 450 -5.05 -17.74 -10.30
N ALA A 451 -5.93 -18.10 -9.37
CA ALA A 451 -6.88 -17.18 -8.78
C ALA A 451 -6.17 -16.04 -8.02
N ASP A 452 -5.18 -16.38 -7.20
CA ASP A 452 -4.39 -15.39 -6.42
C ASP A 452 -3.63 -14.43 -7.34
N VAL A 453 -2.88 -14.98 -8.31
CA VAL A 453 -2.11 -14.17 -9.28
C VAL A 453 -3.04 -13.31 -10.12
N SER A 454 -4.18 -13.86 -10.58
CA SER A 454 -5.16 -13.11 -11.36
C SER A 454 -5.75 -11.94 -10.56
N ARG A 455 -6.02 -12.16 -9.28
CA ARG A 455 -6.54 -11.13 -8.37
C ARG A 455 -5.55 -9.99 -8.17
N GLU A 456 -4.28 -10.30 -7.91
CA GLU A 456 -3.24 -9.29 -7.74
C GLU A 456 -3.06 -8.44 -9.01
N ILE A 457 -3.01 -9.08 -10.18
CA ILE A 457 -2.90 -8.37 -11.47
C ILE A 457 -4.14 -7.54 -11.76
N ALA A 458 -5.34 -8.11 -11.52
CA ALA A 458 -6.61 -7.42 -11.71
C ALA A 458 -6.68 -6.16 -10.86
N SER A 459 -6.21 -6.20 -9.60
CA SER A 459 -6.18 -5.03 -8.71
C SER A 459 -5.34 -3.87 -9.26
N ILE A 460 -4.31 -4.17 -10.05
CA ILE A 460 -3.47 -3.15 -10.71
C ILE A 460 -4.15 -2.62 -11.97
N ILE A 461 -4.74 -3.50 -12.77
CA ILE A 461 -5.44 -3.13 -14.01
C ILE A 461 -6.70 -2.31 -13.68
N ALA A 462 -7.44 -2.69 -12.65
CA ALA A 462 -8.66 -2.04 -12.15
C ALA A 462 -8.45 -0.57 -11.75
N LYS A 463 -7.20 -0.16 -11.46
CA LYS A 463 -6.89 1.24 -11.14
C LYS A 463 -7.01 2.17 -12.36
N LYS A 464 -6.99 1.66 -13.59
CA LYS A 464 -7.11 2.47 -14.82
C LYS A 464 -8.54 2.97 -15.02
N ASP A 465 -8.71 4.26 -15.25
CA ASP A 465 -10.05 4.88 -15.37
C ASP A 465 -10.89 4.28 -16.50
N THR A 466 -10.27 3.88 -17.61
CA THR A 466 -10.94 3.17 -18.71
C THR A 466 -11.41 1.77 -18.35
N ILE A 467 -10.78 1.11 -17.38
CA ILE A 467 -11.22 -0.18 -16.85
C ILE A 467 -12.38 0.04 -15.89
N LYS A 468 -12.25 1.01 -14.97
CA LYS A 468 -13.32 1.37 -14.02
C LYS A 468 -14.62 1.72 -14.75
N THR A 469 -14.53 2.58 -15.77
CA THR A 469 -15.69 3.03 -16.55
C THR A 469 -16.40 1.83 -17.18
N ARG A 470 -15.67 0.96 -17.89
CA ARG A 470 -16.25 -0.22 -18.54
C ARG A 470 -16.81 -1.26 -17.57
N ALA A 471 -16.16 -1.44 -16.43
CA ALA A 471 -16.66 -2.32 -15.38
C ALA A 471 -17.98 -1.79 -14.79
N ILE A 472 -18.04 -0.49 -14.50
CA ILE A 472 -19.26 0.15 -14.00
C ILE A 472 -20.38 0.04 -15.04
N GLU A 473 -20.10 0.37 -16.31
CA GLU A 473 -21.08 0.22 -17.41
C GLU A 473 -21.62 -1.21 -17.49
N HIS A 474 -20.75 -2.22 -17.45
CA HIS A 474 -21.14 -3.63 -17.48
C HIS A 474 -22.11 -4.00 -16.35
N TYR A 475 -21.85 -3.53 -15.14
CA TYR A 475 -22.72 -3.83 -14.00
C TYR A 475 -24.03 -3.02 -14.03
N LEU A 476 -24.00 -1.75 -14.47
CA LEU A 476 -25.21 -0.95 -14.64
C LEU A 476 -26.14 -1.55 -15.71
N GLU A 477 -25.60 -2.10 -16.80
CA GLU A 477 -26.38 -2.83 -17.82
C GLU A 477 -27.00 -4.13 -17.29
N SER A 478 -26.42 -4.72 -16.25
CA SER A 478 -26.87 -5.99 -15.68
C SER A 478 -28.05 -5.85 -14.71
N VAL A 479 -28.40 -4.62 -14.32
CA VAL A 479 -29.49 -4.33 -13.37
C VAL A 479 -30.59 -3.49 -14.03
N GLU A 480 -31.84 -3.74 -13.65
CA GLU A 480 -32.96 -2.89 -14.03
C GLU A 480 -32.98 -1.70 -13.05
N ILE A 481 -32.84 -0.47 -13.57
CA ILE A 481 -32.74 0.75 -12.75
C ILE A 481 -33.88 1.69 -13.11
N ASP A 482 -34.74 1.96 -12.14
CA ASP A 482 -35.77 2.99 -12.23
C ASP A 482 -35.31 4.25 -11.46
N PHE A 483 -35.20 5.37 -12.20
CA PHE A 483 -34.89 6.68 -11.62
C PHE A 483 -36.18 7.46 -11.31
N HIS A 484 -36.31 7.91 -10.06
CA HIS A 484 -37.43 8.74 -9.63
C HIS A 484 -37.06 10.22 -9.44
N ASP A 485 -35.77 10.56 -9.54
CA ASP A 485 -35.22 11.93 -9.48
C ASP A 485 -34.58 12.30 -10.84
N GLU A 486 -35.07 13.39 -11.44
CA GLU A 486 -34.63 13.90 -12.75
C GLU A 486 -33.15 14.35 -12.74
N GLN A 487 -32.65 14.92 -11.63
CA GLN A 487 -31.26 15.36 -11.53
C GLN A 487 -30.29 14.17 -11.47
N ILE A 488 -30.72 13.07 -10.86
CA ILE A 488 -29.97 11.82 -10.82
C ILE A 488 -29.99 11.18 -12.21
N TYR A 489 -31.14 11.10 -12.86
CA TYR A 489 -31.23 10.58 -14.23
C TYR A 489 -30.33 11.37 -15.20
N GLU A 490 -30.38 12.71 -15.18
CA GLU A 490 -29.51 13.56 -16.01
C GLU A 490 -28.02 13.34 -15.73
N TYR A 491 -27.64 13.10 -14.47
CA TYR A 491 -26.27 12.76 -14.10
C TYR A 491 -25.84 11.44 -14.75
N TYR A 492 -26.66 10.39 -14.64
CA TYR A 492 -26.36 9.08 -15.25
C TYR A 492 -26.35 9.14 -16.77
N GLN A 493 -27.28 9.87 -17.39
CA GLN A 493 -27.29 10.11 -18.84
C GLN A 493 -26.02 10.82 -19.31
N LYS A 494 -25.50 11.76 -18.52
CA LYS A 494 -24.26 12.48 -18.84
C LYS A 494 -23.01 11.61 -18.66
N GLN A 495 -22.94 10.79 -17.62
CA GLN A 495 -21.77 9.96 -17.34
C GLN A 495 -21.72 8.70 -18.21
N TYR A 496 -22.88 8.09 -18.48
CA TYR A 496 -23.04 6.83 -19.21
C TYR A 496 -24.07 7.00 -20.35
N PRO A 497 -23.77 7.84 -21.35
CA PRO A 497 -24.69 8.13 -22.44
C PRO A 497 -25.01 6.90 -23.29
N ASP A 498 -24.12 5.92 -23.35
CA ASP A 498 -24.34 4.70 -24.13
C ASP A 498 -25.42 3.78 -23.50
N ILE A 499 -25.69 3.94 -22.19
CA ILE A 499 -26.68 3.16 -21.44
C ILE A 499 -28.01 3.94 -21.32
N PHE A 500 -27.94 5.23 -20.97
CA PHE A 500 -29.12 6.03 -20.61
C PHE A 500 -29.44 7.18 -21.58
N GLY A 501 -28.67 7.32 -22.67
CA GLY A 501 -28.74 8.41 -23.66
C GLY A 501 -29.79 8.29 -24.76
#